data_AF-A0A2H3BAU7-F1
#
_entry.id   AF-A0A2H3BAU7-F1
#
_cell.length_a   1.000
_cell.length_b   1.000
_cell.length_c   1.000
_cell.angle_alpha   90.00
_cell.angle_beta   90.00
_cell.angle_gamma   90.00
#
_symmetry.space_group_name_H-M   'P 1'
#
loop_
_entity.id
_entity.type
_entity.pdbx_description
1 polymer ?
#
loop_
_entity_poly.entity_id
_entity_poly.type
_entity_poly.pdbx_seq_one_letter_code
_entity_poly.pdbx_strand_id
1 'polypeptide(L)'
;MLWPHHSWRNTELFWIWHYQFLQDNGYQLRPKFRPDWKPNWKTDDDILWSEESLIYSNPSIMDATRIKDKKLVTLNKVSRTRFPYEVDLALFPTSPPLSDDPKNHCVPIYEVLQSPYEFDVRRFSTLGEFLDAFRQMFHGLEFTHRNFMAHGDITILNVILDSNRLYPKGSHPIHPSMNAKFTGFASHITRTKCWPRYYLIDFGSSR
;
A
#
# COMPACT_ATOMS: atom_id res chain seq x y z
N MET A 1 10.87 29.16 8.76
CA MET A 1 10.55 29.30 7.33
C MET A 1 11.30 28.21 6.58
N LEU A 2 10.60 27.16 6.19
CA LEU A 2 10.91 26.13 5.19
C LEU A 2 9.72 25.17 5.25
N TRP A 3 8.71 25.46 4.43
CA TRP A 3 7.45 24.72 4.36
C TRP A 3 7.71 23.34 3.75
N PRO A 4 7.15 22.25 4.28
CA PRO A 4 7.38 20.95 3.69
C PRO A 4 6.74 20.96 2.30
N HIS A 5 7.55 20.64 1.30
CA HIS A 5 7.09 20.22 -0.01
C HIS A 5 5.84 19.35 0.14
N HIS A 6 4.83 19.60 -0.68
CA HIS A 6 3.62 18.82 -0.88
C HIS A 6 3.86 17.31 -0.62
N SER A 7 3.73 16.87 0.63
CA SER A 7 4.08 15.51 1.02
C SER A 7 2.79 14.73 1.08
N TRP A 8 2.50 13.99 0.01
CA TRP A 8 1.37 13.06 -0.03
C TRP A 8 1.42 12.13 1.17
N ARG A 9 0.28 11.94 1.84
CA ARG A 9 0.22 11.03 2.98
C ARG A 9 0.33 9.59 2.48
N ASN A 10 0.90 8.72 3.30
CA ASN A 10 0.99 7.28 3.02
C ASN A 10 -0.34 6.65 2.57
N THR A 11 -1.44 7.12 3.17
CA THR A 11 -2.79 6.65 2.93
C THR A 11 -3.33 7.07 1.55
N GLU A 12 -2.81 8.16 0.99
CA GLU A 12 -3.23 8.74 -0.29
C GLU A 12 -2.42 8.20 -1.47
N LEU A 13 -1.18 7.75 -1.23
CA LEU A 13 -0.26 7.29 -2.29
C LEU A 13 -0.90 6.25 -3.19
N PHE A 14 -1.54 5.21 -2.63
CA PHE A 14 -2.19 4.19 -3.45
C PHE A 14 -3.16 4.80 -4.49
N TRP A 15 -3.96 5.77 -4.08
CA TRP A 15 -4.98 6.39 -4.93
C TRP A 15 -4.39 7.30 -6.00
N ILE A 16 -3.41 8.12 -5.65
CA ILE A 16 -2.67 8.98 -6.61
C ILE A 16 -2.07 8.13 -7.72
N TRP A 17 -1.47 7.01 -7.33
CA TRP A 17 -0.80 6.10 -8.23
C TRP A 17 -1.73 5.31 -9.14
N HIS A 18 -2.93 5.05 -8.66
CA HIS A 18 -3.98 4.42 -9.46
C HIS A 18 -4.85 5.46 -10.17
N TYR A 19 -4.54 6.76 -10.08
CA TYR A 19 -5.37 7.81 -10.66
C TYR A 19 -5.63 7.58 -12.15
N GLN A 20 -4.58 7.37 -12.95
CA GLN A 20 -4.73 7.16 -14.40
C GLN A 20 -5.47 5.86 -14.69
N PHE A 21 -5.09 4.77 -14.01
CA PHE A 21 -5.78 3.48 -14.15
C PHE A 21 -7.28 3.57 -13.86
N LEU A 22 -7.66 4.23 -12.77
CA LEU A 22 -9.05 4.44 -12.39
C LEU A 22 -9.77 5.33 -13.41
N GLN A 23 -9.12 6.41 -13.87
CA GLN A 23 -9.66 7.31 -14.88
C GLN A 23 -9.92 6.58 -16.21
N ASP A 24 -8.97 5.75 -16.65
CA ASP A 24 -9.07 4.93 -17.87
C ASP A 24 -10.21 3.91 -17.78
N ASN A 25 -10.51 3.41 -16.57
CA ASN A 25 -11.65 2.54 -16.28
C ASN A 25 -12.96 3.30 -16.02
N GLY A 26 -12.98 4.63 -16.18
CA GLY A 26 -14.20 5.43 -16.05
C GLY A 26 -14.49 5.98 -14.66
N TYR A 27 -13.49 6.04 -13.77
CA TYR A 27 -13.62 6.54 -12.39
C TYR A 27 -12.70 7.73 -12.14
N GLN A 28 -13.31 8.90 -11.95
CA GLN A 28 -12.61 10.14 -11.74
C GLN A 28 -12.45 10.41 -10.24
N LEU A 29 -11.22 10.35 -9.73
CA LEU A 29 -10.88 10.81 -8.37
C LEU A 29 -10.96 12.34 -8.26
N ARG A 30 -10.97 12.85 -7.02
CA ARG A 30 -10.91 14.30 -6.76
C ARG A 30 -9.66 14.94 -7.37
N PRO A 31 -9.69 16.26 -7.71
CA PRO A 31 -8.59 16.95 -8.35
C PRO A 31 -7.25 16.80 -7.60
N LYS A 32 -7.26 16.79 -6.26
CA LYS A 32 -6.03 16.65 -5.46
C LYS A 32 -5.26 15.36 -5.70
N PHE A 33 -5.89 14.31 -6.25
CA PHE A 33 -5.19 13.06 -6.56
C PHE A 33 -4.55 13.06 -7.95
N ARG A 34 -4.71 14.13 -8.74
CA ARG A 34 -4.05 14.25 -10.04
C ARG A 34 -2.54 14.42 -9.85
N PRO A 35 -1.70 13.67 -10.59
CA PRO A 35 -0.24 13.77 -10.47
C PRO A 35 0.33 15.18 -10.71
N ASP A 36 -0.34 15.98 -11.54
CA ASP A 36 0.05 17.36 -11.89
C ASP A 36 -0.67 18.44 -11.07
N TRP A 37 -1.50 18.04 -10.09
CA TRP A 37 -2.23 18.98 -9.26
C TRP A 37 -1.29 19.85 -8.44
N LYS A 38 -1.62 21.13 -8.37
CA LYS A 38 -0.95 22.10 -7.51
C LYS A 38 -1.99 22.85 -6.69
N PRO A 39 -1.74 23.04 -5.40
CA PRO A 39 -2.60 23.87 -4.58
C PRO A 39 -2.48 25.33 -5.01
N ASN A 40 -3.55 26.10 -4.83
CA ASN A 40 -3.59 27.53 -5.13
C ASN A 40 -3.83 28.36 -3.85
N TRP A 41 -3.35 27.87 -2.70
CA TRP A 41 -3.50 28.53 -1.42
C TRP A 41 -2.69 29.83 -1.37
N LYS A 42 -3.28 30.89 -0.81
CA LYS A 42 -2.61 32.19 -0.63
C LYS A 42 -2.36 32.51 0.83
N THR A 43 -3.11 31.87 1.74
CA THR A 43 -3.09 32.10 3.18
C THR A 43 -3.10 30.79 3.96
N ASP A 44 -2.75 30.84 5.25
CA ASP A 44 -2.80 29.66 6.13
C ASP A 44 -4.25 29.17 6.37
N ASP A 45 -5.21 30.10 6.36
CA ASP A 45 -6.63 29.76 6.43
C ASP A 45 -7.08 28.98 5.20
N ASP A 46 -6.59 29.33 4.00
CA ASP A 46 -6.90 28.57 2.77
C ASP A 46 -6.45 27.11 2.89
N ILE A 47 -5.37 26.83 3.63
CA ILE A 47 -4.87 25.46 3.87
C ILE A 47 -5.74 24.75 4.90
N LEU A 48 -6.06 25.42 6.01
CA LEU A 48 -6.84 24.81 7.09
C LEU A 48 -8.24 24.38 6.63
N TRP A 49 -8.85 25.22 5.78
CA TRP A 49 -10.18 24.98 5.21
C TRP A 49 -10.14 24.24 3.85
N SER A 50 -9.01 23.62 3.51
CA SER A 50 -8.84 22.85 2.28
C SER A 50 -9.25 21.38 2.42
N GLU A 51 -9.47 20.69 1.29
CA GLU A 51 -9.70 19.24 1.31
C GLU A 51 -8.45 18.43 1.70
N GLU A 52 -7.27 19.07 1.65
CA GLU A 52 -5.98 18.49 2.00
C GLU A 52 -5.74 18.45 3.51
N SER A 53 -6.46 19.29 4.28
CA SER A 53 -6.45 19.21 5.74
C SER A 53 -7.23 17.98 6.24
N LEU A 54 -8.22 17.52 5.46
CA LEU A 54 -9.06 16.36 5.80
C LEU A 54 -8.25 15.06 5.85
N ILE A 55 -8.52 14.25 6.88
CA ILE A 55 -7.90 12.94 7.06
C ILE A 55 -8.92 11.87 6.75
N TYR A 56 -8.61 11.00 5.79
CA TYR A 56 -9.41 9.79 5.57
C TYR A 56 -9.21 8.83 6.75
N SER A 57 -10.29 8.53 7.47
CA SER A 57 -10.27 7.61 8.62
C SER A 57 -9.92 6.18 8.21
N ASN A 58 -10.27 5.78 6.98
CA ASN A 58 -9.93 4.48 6.42
C ASN A 58 -9.11 4.62 5.13
N PRO A 59 -7.82 4.20 5.12
CA PRO A 59 -6.96 4.32 3.95
C PRO A 59 -7.31 3.38 2.80
N SER A 60 -8.22 2.42 3.01
CA SER A 60 -8.72 1.52 1.98
C SER A 60 -9.97 2.04 1.29
N ILE A 61 -10.54 3.18 1.74
CA ILE A 61 -11.76 3.75 1.15
C ILE A 61 -11.43 5.08 0.47
N MET A 62 -12.02 5.30 -0.70
CA MET A 62 -11.91 6.55 -1.46
C MET A 62 -13.20 6.85 -2.20
N ASP A 63 -13.56 8.12 -2.34
CA ASP A 63 -14.67 8.52 -3.20
C ASP A 63 -14.20 8.83 -4.63
N ALA A 64 -15.07 8.56 -5.60
CA ALA A 64 -14.84 8.84 -7.01
C ALA A 64 -16.15 9.22 -7.69
N THR A 65 -16.05 9.92 -8.82
CA THR A 65 -17.17 10.13 -9.73
C THR A 65 -17.09 9.14 -10.87
N ARG A 66 -18.11 8.29 -11.04
CA ARG A 66 -18.22 7.43 -12.22
C ARG A 66 -18.54 8.29 -13.44
N ILE A 67 -17.67 8.25 -14.44
CA ILE A 67 -17.69 9.17 -15.59
C ILE A 67 -18.95 8.97 -16.44
N LYS A 68 -19.39 7.71 -16.62
CA LYS A 68 -20.48 7.35 -17.55
C LYS A 68 -21.83 8.00 -17.20
N ASP A 69 -22.12 8.14 -15.91
CA ASP A 69 -23.43 8.60 -15.42
C ASP A 69 -23.33 9.64 -14.30
N LYS A 70 -22.13 10.14 -14.03
CA LYS A 70 -21.82 11.19 -13.05
C LYS A 70 -22.23 10.86 -11.61
N LYS A 71 -22.45 9.58 -11.29
CA LYS A 71 -22.75 9.17 -9.93
C LYS A 71 -21.52 9.22 -9.05
N LEU A 72 -21.69 9.72 -7.83
CA LEU A 72 -20.71 9.56 -6.76
C LEU A 72 -20.70 8.09 -6.33
N VAL A 73 -19.51 7.50 -6.26
CA VAL A 73 -19.28 6.12 -5.87
C VAL A 73 -18.17 6.04 -4.84
N THR A 74 -18.16 4.94 -4.08
CA THR A 74 -17.10 4.61 -3.15
C THR A 74 -16.25 3.49 -3.74
N LEU A 75 -14.95 3.72 -3.82
CA LEU A 75 -13.93 2.73 -4.13
C LEU A 75 -13.42 2.09 -2.84
N ASN A 76 -13.33 0.77 -2.83
CA ASN A 76 -12.75 0.01 -1.73
C ASN A 76 -11.55 -0.81 -2.22
N LYS A 77 -10.38 -0.54 -1.65
CA LYS A 77 -9.15 -1.29 -1.90
C LYS A 77 -9.14 -2.56 -1.06
N VAL A 78 -9.28 -3.70 -1.72
CA VAL A 78 -9.27 -5.02 -1.10
C VAL A 78 -7.95 -5.75 -1.39
N SER A 79 -7.36 -6.34 -0.36
CA SER A 79 -6.21 -7.24 -0.51
C SER A 79 -6.70 -8.68 -0.60
N ARG A 80 -6.74 -9.26 -1.81
CA ARG A 80 -7.10 -10.69 -2.00
C ARG A 80 -6.18 -11.64 -1.25
N THR A 81 -4.99 -11.20 -0.90
CA THR A 81 -4.04 -12.06 -0.19
C THR A 81 -4.28 -12.06 1.33
N ARG A 82 -4.90 -11.01 1.87
CA ARG A 82 -5.30 -10.92 3.29
C ARG A 82 -6.75 -11.37 3.48
N PHE A 83 -7.60 -11.11 2.50
CA PHE A 83 -9.03 -11.40 2.51
C PHE A 83 -9.42 -12.11 1.20
N PRO A 84 -9.06 -13.40 1.05
CA PRO A 84 -9.20 -14.14 -0.21
C PRO A 84 -10.63 -14.26 -0.71
N TYR A 85 -11.60 -14.27 0.20
CA TYR A 85 -13.02 -14.46 -0.12
C TYR A 85 -13.83 -13.17 -0.08
N GLU A 86 -13.24 -12.02 0.29
CA GLU A 86 -14.01 -10.78 0.51
C GLU A 86 -14.71 -10.30 -0.77
N VAL A 87 -14.02 -10.36 -1.91
CA VAL A 87 -14.60 -9.98 -3.21
C VAL A 87 -15.75 -10.90 -3.58
N ASP A 88 -15.56 -12.22 -3.45
CA ASP A 88 -16.56 -13.22 -3.83
C ASP A 88 -17.82 -13.12 -2.95
N LEU A 89 -17.64 -12.93 -1.64
CA LEU A 89 -18.73 -12.73 -0.69
C LEU A 89 -19.47 -11.41 -0.93
N ALA A 90 -18.75 -10.34 -1.30
CA ALA A 90 -19.36 -9.04 -1.57
C ALA A 90 -20.16 -9.05 -2.88
N LEU A 91 -19.75 -9.84 -3.88
CA LEU A 91 -20.47 -10.01 -5.15
C LEU A 91 -21.66 -10.97 -5.03
N PHE A 92 -21.63 -11.93 -4.11
CA PHE A 92 -22.68 -12.93 -3.93
C PHE A 92 -24.13 -12.36 -3.92
N PRO A 93 -24.46 -11.29 -3.16
CA PRO A 93 -25.82 -10.74 -3.14
C PRO A 93 -26.16 -9.88 -4.37
N THR A 94 -25.26 -9.70 -5.33
CA THR A 94 -25.43 -8.71 -6.43
C THR A 94 -26.02 -9.31 -7.72
N SER A 95 -26.15 -10.63 -7.82
CA SER A 95 -26.73 -11.33 -8.97
C SER A 95 -28.18 -11.78 -8.74
N PRO A 96 -29.05 -11.77 -9.76
CA PRO A 96 -30.38 -12.37 -9.67
C PRO A 96 -30.32 -13.87 -9.31
N PRO A 97 -31.28 -14.40 -8.55
CA PRO A 97 -32.48 -13.71 -8.04
C PRO A 97 -32.23 -12.90 -6.76
N LEU A 98 -31.03 -12.98 -6.16
CA LEU A 98 -30.72 -12.34 -4.87
C LEU A 98 -30.76 -10.81 -4.96
N SER A 99 -30.30 -10.23 -6.07
CA SER A 99 -30.37 -8.78 -6.30
C SER A 99 -31.80 -8.21 -6.31
N ASP A 100 -32.78 -9.05 -6.64
CA ASP A 100 -34.17 -8.65 -6.82
C ASP A 100 -35.01 -8.91 -5.56
N ASP A 101 -34.44 -9.58 -4.55
CA ASP A 101 -35.11 -9.79 -3.27
C ASP A 101 -35.28 -8.44 -2.55
N PRO A 102 -36.51 -8.01 -2.22
CA PRO A 102 -36.74 -6.74 -1.53
C PRO A 102 -36.13 -6.67 -0.12
N LYS A 103 -35.71 -7.80 0.46
CA LYS A 103 -34.97 -7.86 1.72
C LYS A 103 -33.47 -7.74 1.54
N ASN A 104 -32.97 -7.73 0.31
CA ASN A 104 -31.57 -7.51 0.02
C ASN A 104 -31.23 -6.02 0.21
N HIS A 105 -30.62 -5.72 1.36
CA HIS A 105 -30.09 -4.40 1.69
C HIS A 105 -28.56 -4.33 1.52
N CYS A 106 -27.95 -5.25 0.76
CA CYS A 106 -26.54 -5.18 0.44
C CYS A 106 -26.26 -4.06 -0.57
N VAL A 107 -25.15 -3.35 -0.38
CA VAL A 107 -24.74 -2.27 -1.29
C VAL A 107 -24.45 -2.87 -2.68
N PRO A 108 -25.02 -2.32 -3.77
CA PRO A 108 -24.73 -2.82 -5.11
C PRO A 108 -23.28 -2.56 -5.49
N ILE A 109 -22.62 -3.58 -6.04
CA ILE A 109 -21.27 -3.47 -6.58
C ILE A 109 -21.37 -3.26 -8.07
N TYR A 110 -20.83 -2.14 -8.56
CA TYR A 110 -20.86 -1.83 -9.99
C TYR A 110 -19.85 -2.65 -10.79
N GLU A 111 -18.67 -2.88 -10.22
CA GLU A 111 -17.58 -3.61 -10.85
C GLU A 111 -16.48 -3.94 -9.83
N VAL A 112 -15.58 -4.82 -10.25
CA VAL A 112 -14.33 -5.12 -9.55
C VAL A 112 -13.18 -4.85 -10.50
N LEU A 113 -12.28 -3.96 -10.10
CA LEU A 113 -11.07 -3.63 -10.86
C LEU A 113 -9.87 -4.35 -10.29
N GLN A 114 -9.15 -5.06 -11.14
CA GLN A 114 -7.87 -5.66 -10.77
C GLN A 114 -6.77 -4.61 -10.92
N SER A 115 -6.13 -4.24 -9.81
CA SER A 115 -4.99 -3.32 -9.85
C SER A 115 -3.89 -3.89 -10.76
N PRO A 116 -3.30 -3.07 -11.66
CA PRO A 116 -2.16 -3.45 -12.48
C PRO A 116 -0.83 -3.41 -11.70
N TYR A 117 -0.85 -2.99 -10.43
CA TYR A 117 0.35 -2.82 -9.61
C TYR A 117 0.29 -3.69 -8.36
N GLU A 118 1.29 -4.55 -8.16
CA GLU A 118 1.41 -5.34 -6.93
C GLU A 118 2.06 -4.51 -5.81
N PHE A 119 1.24 -4.04 -4.85
CA PHE A 119 1.71 -3.32 -3.67
C PHE A 119 1.83 -4.21 -2.43
N ASP A 120 2.73 -5.18 -2.47
CA ASP A 120 3.19 -5.81 -1.22
C ASP A 120 4.63 -6.30 -1.29
N VAL A 121 5.56 -5.36 -1.12
CA VAL A 121 7.00 -5.66 -1.02
C VAL A 121 7.35 -6.42 0.26
N ARG A 122 6.42 -6.68 1.20
CA ARG A 122 6.68 -7.42 2.45
C ARG A 122 6.34 -8.90 2.35
N ARG A 123 5.50 -9.31 1.39
CA ARG A 123 5.17 -10.72 1.20
C ARG A 123 6.20 -11.42 0.32
N PHE A 124 6.50 -12.66 0.67
CA PHE A 124 7.28 -13.56 -0.17
C PHE A 124 6.44 -13.94 -1.40
N SER A 125 7.02 -13.77 -2.58
CA SER A 125 6.37 -14.12 -3.85
C SER A 125 6.52 -15.60 -4.18
N THR A 126 7.51 -16.28 -3.58
CA THR A 126 7.76 -17.71 -3.77
C THR A 126 8.15 -18.39 -2.46
N LEU A 127 7.96 -19.72 -2.40
CA LEU A 127 8.46 -20.54 -1.29
C LEU A 127 9.99 -20.40 -1.12
N GLY A 128 10.73 -20.22 -2.22
CA GLY A 128 12.18 -20.01 -2.17
C GLY A 128 12.57 -18.72 -1.45
N GLU A 129 11.83 -17.62 -1.66
CA GLU A 129 12.08 -16.37 -0.92
C GLU A 129 11.81 -16.53 0.57
N PHE A 130 10.75 -17.25 0.94
CA PHE A 130 10.43 -17.56 2.33
C PHE A 130 11.53 -18.40 3.00
N LEU A 131 11.92 -19.50 2.35
CA LEU A 131 12.94 -20.40 2.88
C LEU A 131 14.29 -19.70 3.07
N ASP A 132 14.71 -18.88 2.12
CA ASP A 132 15.97 -18.15 2.24
C ASP A 132 15.94 -17.11 3.37
N ALA A 133 14.83 -16.38 3.53
CA ALA A 133 14.68 -15.43 4.64
C ALA A 133 14.78 -16.14 6.00
N PHE A 134 14.04 -17.24 6.20
CA PHE A 134 14.09 -18.00 7.45
C PHE A 134 15.45 -18.63 7.70
N ARG A 135 16.11 -19.17 6.66
CA ARG A 135 17.48 -19.66 6.75
C ARG A 135 18.44 -18.58 7.27
N GLN A 136 18.35 -17.36 6.72
CA GLN A 136 19.17 -16.23 7.20
C GLN A 136 18.84 -15.84 8.64
N MET A 137 17.56 -15.87 9.05
CA MET A 137 17.16 -15.61 10.43
C MET A 137 17.69 -16.65 11.41
N PHE A 138 17.68 -17.93 11.04
CA PHE A 138 18.28 -18.97 11.87
C PHE A 138 19.80 -18.83 12.00
N HIS A 139 20.50 -18.41 10.94
CA HIS A 139 21.93 -18.09 11.04
C HIS A 139 22.17 -16.89 11.99
N GLY A 140 21.32 -15.87 11.93
CA GLY A 140 21.38 -14.73 12.85
C GLY A 140 21.17 -15.14 14.31
N LEU A 141 20.17 -15.99 14.57
CA LEU A 141 19.88 -16.56 15.88
C LEU A 141 21.01 -17.45 16.41
N GLU A 142 21.55 -18.33 15.56
CA GLU A 142 22.71 -19.15 15.93
C GLU A 142 23.89 -18.27 16.33
N PHE A 143 24.16 -17.21 15.56
CA PHE A 143 25.21 -16.25 15.87
C PHE A 143 24.98 -15.56 17.22
N THR A 144 23.77 -15.05 17.49
CA THR A 144 23.48 -14.39 18.78
C THR A 144 23.65 -15.38 19.94
N HIS A 145 23.10 -16.59 19.83
CA HIS A 145 23.19 -17.60 20.88
C HIS A 145 24.62 -18.07 21.14
N ARG A 146 25.44 -18.23 20.09
CA ARG A 146 26.86 -18.56 20.22
C ARG A 146 27.65 -17.49 20.97
N ASN A 147 27.18 -16.25 20.94
CA ASN A 147 27.75 -15.13 21.68
C ASN A 147 27.00 -14.83 22.99
N PHE A 148 26.29 -15.83 23.54
CA PHE A 148 25.56 -15.74 24.81
C PHE A 148 24.51 -14.61 24.84
N MET A 149 23.96 -14.24 23.69
CA MET A 149 22.93 -13.22 23.55
C MET A 149 21.64 -13.86 23.03
N ALA A 150 20.53 -13.66 23.72
CA ALA A 150 19.20 -13.96 23.21
C ALA A 150 18.51 -12.67 22.75
N HIS A 151 18.03 -12.59 21.51
CA HIS A 151 17.39 -11.37 20.98
C HIS A 151 16.13 -10.96 21.77
N GLY A 152 15.30 -11.93 22.15
CA GLY A 152 14.14 -11.74 23.02
C GLY A 152 12.88 -11.14 22.37
N ASP A 153 12.94 -10.62 21.14
CA ASP A 153 11.81 -9.96 20.47
C ASP A 153 11.88 -10.03 18.93
N ILE A 154 11.87 -11.23 18.36
CA ILE A 154 11.92 -11.40 16.89
C ILE A 154 10.50 -11.29 16.34
N THR A 155 10.16 -10.10 15.84
CA THR A 155 8.90 -9.82 15.13
C THR A 155 9.18 -9.37 13.69
N ILE A 156 8.14 -9.32 12.85
CA ILE A 156 8.26 -8.82 11.47
C ILE A 156 8.76 -7.37 11.38
N LEU A 157 8.60 -6.58 12.45
CA LEU A 157 9.08 -5.20 12.51
C LEU A 157 10.59 -5.13 12.83
N ASN A 158 11.12 -6.17 13.48
CA ASN A 158 12.52 -6.27 13.91
C ASN A 158 13.38 -7.08 12.93
N VAL A 159 12.81 -7.46 11.78
CA VAL A 159 13.52 -8.06 10.66
C VAL A 159 13.53 -7.08 9.50
N ILE A 160 14.71 -6.52 9.18
CA ILE A 160 14.88 -5.62 8.05
C ILE A 160 15.54 -6.32 6.87
N LEU A 161 15.18 -5.88 5.68
CA LEU A 161 15.71 -6.35 4.41
C LEU A 161 16.74 -5.35 3.88
N ASP A 162 17.91 -5.83 3.45
CA ASP A 162 18.83 -5.04 2.62
C ASP A 162 18.19 -4.79 1.26
N SER A 163 17.63 -3.60 1.12
CA SER A 163 16.86 -3.22 -0.05
C SER A 163 17.75 -2.71 -1.19
N ASN A 164 19.07 -2.55 -0.99
CA ASN A 164 19.98 -1.98 -1.99
C ASN A 164 19.99 -2.77 -3.31
N ARG A 165 19.98 -4.12 -3.22
CA ARG A 165 19.91 -4.99 -4.40
C ARG A 165 18.49 -5.16 -4.91
N LEU A 166 17.50 -5.03 -4.03
CA LEU A 166 16.10 -5.16 -4.38
C LEU A 166 15.61 -3.97 -5.21
N TYR A 167 16.14 -2.78 -4.94
CA TYR A 167 15.86 -1.55 -5.67
C TYR A 167 17.14 -1.02 -6.34
N PRO A 168 17.51 -1.50 -7.55
CA PRO A 168 18.74 -1.09 -8.23
C PRO A 168 18.84 0.42 -8.51
N LYS A 169 17.70 1.11 -8.57
CA LYS A 169 17.61 2.57 -8.76
C LYS A 169 17.39 3.34 -7.45
N GLY A 170 17.49 2.65 -6.31
CA GLY A 170 17.19 3.17 -4.98
C GLY A 170 15.70 3.29 -4.68
N SER A 171 15.40 3.33 -3.39
CA SER A 171 14.07 3.57 -2.83
C SER A 171 14.10 4.74 -1.84
N HIS A 172 12.96 5.33 -1.55
CA HIS A 172 12.84 6.36 -0.54
C HIS A 172 12.97 5.75 0.86
N PRO A 173 13.79 6.31 1.78
CA PRO A 173 14.11 5.70 3.06
C PRO A 173 12.88 5.53 3.98
N ILE A 174 11.93 6.47 3.92
CA ILE A 174 10.69 6.42 4.71
C ILE A 174 9.59 5.61 3.99
N HIS A 175 9.69 5.51 2.66
CA HIS A 175 8.64 4.93 1.81
C HIS A 175 9.27 4.01 0.76
N PRO A 176 9.67 2.77 1.12
CA PRO A 176 10.43 1.90 0.23
C PRO A 176 9.73 1.55 -1.09
N SER A 177 8.40 1.69 -1.17
CA SER A 177 7.65 1.57 -2.41
C SER A 177 7.92 2.69 -3.41
N MET A 178 8.42 3.85 -2.98
CA MET A 178 8.68 5.04 -3.79
C MET A 178 10.16 5.14 -4.16
N ASN A 179 10.46 5.71 -5.33
CA ASN A 179 11.82 6.02 -5.76
C ASN A 179 12.44 7.12 -4.86
N ALA A 180 13.76 7.23 -4.87
CA ALA A 180 14.49 8.17 -4.00
C ALA A 180 14.04 9.64 -4.16
N LYS A 181 13.52 10.03 -5.33
CA LYS A 181 13.04 11.39 -5.63
C LYS A 181 11.57 11.60 -5.24
N PHE A 182 10.88 10.57 -4.75
CA PHE A 182 9.45 10.58 -4.43
C PHE A 182 8.55 11.00 -5.61
N THR A 183 9.04 10.83 -6.83
CA THR A 183 8.31 11.16 -8.08
C THR A 183 7.62 9.95 -8.67
N GLY A 184 7.98 8.76 -8.18
CA GLY A 184 7.70 7.51 -8.84
C GLY A 184 7.72 6.32 -7.87
N PHE A 185 7.18 5.15 -8.24
CA PHE A 185 7.40 3.92 -7.52
C PHE A 185 8.85 3.49 -7.75
N ALA A 186 9.45 2.90 -6.72
CA ALA A 186 10.76 2.31 -6.86
C ALA A 186 10.65 1.07 -7.74
N SER A 187 11.40 1.07 -8.84
CA SER A 187 11.59 -0.14 -9.63
C SER A 187 12.31 -1.16 -8.78
N HIS A 188 11.70 -2.34 -8.63
CA HIS A 188 12.26 -3.45 -7.89
C HIS A 188 12.37 -4.69 -8.78
N ILE A 189 13.26 -5.59 -8.37
CA ILE A 189 13.33 -6.95 -8.91
C ILE A 189 12.86 -7.93 -7.84
N THR A 190 12.57 -9.18 -8.23
CA THR A 190 12.13 -10.21 -7.27
C THR A 190 13.29 -10.58 -6.33
N ARG A 191 12.98 -11.04 -5.11
CA ARG A 191 14.04 -11.43 -4.16
C ARG A 191 14.77 -12.67 -4.66
N THR A 192 14.09 -13.56 -5.38
CA THR A 192 14.73 -14.71 -6.06
C THR A 192 15.76 -14.28 -7.10
N LYS A 193 15.67 -13.07 -7.67
CA LYS A 193 16.66 -12.56 -8.62
C LYS A 193 17.87 -11.93 -7.94
N CYS A 194 17.70 -11.31 -6.78
CA CYS A 194 18.78 -10.55 -6.12
C CYS A 194 19.34 -11.17 -4.84
N TRP A 195 18.64 -12.14 -4.25
CA TRP A 195 18.94 -12.80 -2.97
C TRP A 195 19.39 -11.81 -1.90
N PRO A 196 18.47 -10.95 -1.42
CA PRO A 196 18.78 -9.87 -0.51
C PRO A 196 19.10 -10.40 0.89
N ARG A 197 19.85 -9.61 1.67
CA ARG A 197 20.24 -9.99 3.03
C ARG A 197 19.19 -9.54 4.05
N TYR A 198 18.94 -10.34 5.07
CA TYR A 198 18.06 -9.98 6.19
C TYR A 198 18.89 -9.70 7.44
N TYR A 199 18.45 -8.73 8.24
CA TYR A 199 19.08 -8.37 9.50
C TYR A 199 18.05 -8.35 10.63
N LEU A 200 18.48 -8.84 11.79
CA LEU A 200 17.79 -8.63 13.06
C LEU A 200 18.19 -7.27 13.61
N ILE A 201 17.21 -6.49 14.07
CA ILE A 201 17.40 -5.18 14.69
C ILE A 201 16.60 -5.11 15.99
N ASP A 202 16.79 -4.02 16.73
CA ASP A 202 16.13 -3.79 18.01
C ASP A 202 16.47 -4.87 19.06
N PHE A 203 17.67 -4.75 19.59
CA PHE A 203 18.20 -5.61 20.65
C PHE A 203 17.83 -5.11 22.06
N GLY A 204 16.85 -4.20 22.19
CA GLY A 204 16.47 -3.61 23.47
C GLY A 204 15.97 -4.64 24.50
N SER A 205 15.42 -5.76 24.03
CA SER A 205 14.96 -6.89 24.86
C SER A 205 16.00 -8.00 25.02
N SER A 206 17.24 -7.79 24.57
CA SER A 206 18.27 -8.83 24.58
C SER A 206 18.82 -9.10 25.98
N ARG A 207 19.21 -10.35 26.24
CA ARG A 207 19.80 -10.83 27.49
C ARG A 207 21.03 -11.67 27.23
#